data_AF-A0A8H7NGJ0-F1
#
_entry.id   AF-A0A8H7NGJ0-F1
#
_cell.length_a   1.000
_cell.length_b   1.000
_cell.length_c   1.000
_cell.angle_alpha   90.00
_cell.angle_beta   90.00
_cell.angle_gamma   90.00
#
_symmetry.space_group_name_H-M   'P 1'
#
loop_
_entity.id
_entity.type
_entity.pdbx_description
1 polymer ?
#
loop_
_entity_poly.entity_id
_entity_poly.type
_entity_poly.pdbx_seq_one_letter_code
_entity_poly.pdbx_strand_id
1 'polypeptide(L)'
;MIVYACGGLILLLTSLPIALHHGAGPAGLGVSMILIACGVGGVKATFPIFLGDQYTKTQPQLIHKRGGRKMVTNRNLTIQSIYTLSFWVTNLSSLSIIPATFLESKFGFWSAYLLGFGALLISIAILCGLSSKLVKVPMGTNIILSAGKVLGCAIKSGFRLDHTKASYQASHYNRAVSWTDEFVDEIKVTLRTCRVLLSMAVFTLCMGQMLNNLVSQAGQMELHGVPNDMIQALSGIAVVLLGPVIQGVMSLLAKRRILLGPIVRMAISFIFTAAGMAFAGGVQQLIYSAPPCYNAPLACAESMGGTIPNKINVWLQTPIHFILASGEILGYVAMDEVSYTNSPRALNQ
;
A
#
# COMPACT_ATOMS: atom_id res chain seq x y z
N MET A 1 -11.30 -0.96 -12.86
CA MET A 1 -12.04 0.30 -12.57
C MET A 1 -13.56 0.14 -12.57
N ILE A 2 -14.19 -0.50 -13.57
CA ILE A 2 -15.66 -0.71 -13.57
C ILE A 2 -16.12 -1.48 -12.32
N VAL A 3 -15.46 -2.60 -11.99
CA VAL A 3 -15.75 -3.38 -10.77
C VAL A 3 -15.64 -2.51 -9.50
N TYR A 4 -14.65 -1.61 -9.46
CA TYR A 4 -14.49 -0.66 -8.36
C TYR A 4 -15.67 0.32 -8.30
N ALA A 5 -16.10 0.87 -9.44
CA ALA A 5 -17.24 1.78 -9.51
C ALA A 5 -18.55 1.09 -9.10
N CYS A 6 -18.77 -0.17 -9.51
CA CYS A 6 -19.92 -0.94 -9.06
C CYS A 6 -19.91 -1.14 -7.54
N GLY A 7 -18.76 -1.49 -6.96
CA GLY A 7 -18.61 -1.61 -5.51
C GLY A 7 -18.88 -0.29 -4.77
N GLY A 8 -18.33 0.82 -5.27
CA GLY A 8 -18.56 2.15 -4.70
C GLY A 8 -20.01 2.61 -4.80
N LEU A 9 -20.70 2.30 -5.91
CA LEU A 9 -22.12 2.60 -6.07
C LEU A 9 -22.98 1.80 -5.09
N ILE A 10 -22.71 0.50 -4.93
CA ILE A 10 -23.42 -0.34 -3.95
C ILE A 10 -23.20 0.20 -2.53
N LEU A 11 -21.96 0.56 -2.17
CA LEU A 11 -21.64 1.12 -0.86
C LEU A 11 -22.41 2.43 -0.61
N LEU A 12 -22.40 3.33 -1.60
CA LEU A 12 -23.14 4.59 -1.52
C LEU A 12 -24.65 4.36 -1.33
N LEU A 13 -25.27 3.55 -2.18
CA LEU A 13 -26.71 3.31 -2.14
C LEU A 13 -27.15 2.63 -0.83
N THR A 14 -26.36 1.67 -0.33
CA THR A 14 -26.67 0.91 0.89
C THR A 14 -26.37 1.68 2.18
N SER A 15 -25.58 2.76 2.08
CA SER A 15 -25.33 3.69 3.19
C SER A 15 -26.36 4.82 3.32
N LEU A 16 -27.28 4.96 2.35
CA LEU A 16 -28.35 5.95 2.45
C LEU A 16 -29.24 5.64 3.66
N PRO A 17 -29.73 6.67 4.39
CA PRO A 17 -30.59 6.44 5.55
C PRO A 17 -31.79 5.53 5.24
N ILE A 18 -32.39 5.71 4.06
CA ILE A 18 -33.53 4.90 3.61
C ILE A 18 -33.17 3.41 3.49
N ALA A 19 -31.98 3.08 2.99
CA ALA A 19 -31.52 1.70 2.81
C ALA A 19 -31.11 1.08 4.15
N LEU A 20 -30.51 1.89 5.04
CA LEU A 20 -30.15 1.49 6.40
C LEU A 20 -31.39 1.14 7.24
N HIS A 21 -32.46 1.92 7.15
CA HIS A 21 -33.73 1.63 7.84
C HIS A 21 -34.38 0.32 7.39
N HIS A 22 -34.15 -0.11 6.14
CA HIS A 22 -34.65 -1.38 5.61
C HIS A 22 -33.67 -2.56 5.83
N GLY A 23 -32.59 -2.38 6.61
CA GLY A 23 -31.66 -3.44 6.96
C GLY A 23 -30.68 -3.85 5.86
N ALA A 24 -30.58 -3.10 4.76
CA ALA A 24 -29.68 -3.41 3.64
C ALA A 24 -28.20 -3.13 3.93
N GLY A 25 -27.88 -2.44 5.03
CA GLY A 25 -26.53 -1.98 5.37
C GLY A 25 -25.47 -3.09 5.42
N PRO A 26 -25.62 -4.14 6.27
CA PRO A 26 -24.58 -5.16 6.44
C PRO A 26 -24.30 -5.96 5.16
N ALA A 27 -25.35 -6.38 4.44
CA ALA A 27 -25.19 -7.12 3.19
C ALA A 27 -24.57 -6.25 2.09
N GLY A 28 -25.00 -4.98 2.00
CA GLY A 28 -24.45 -3.99 1.08
C GLY A 28 -22.97 -3.71 1.31
N LEU A 29 -22.58 -3.55 2.58
CA LEU A 29 -21.18 -3.41 2.99
C LEU A 29 -20.35 -4.63 2.59
N GLY A 30 -20.83 -5.85 2.87
CA GLY A 30 -20.10 -7.08 2.52
C GLY A 30 -19.83 -7.22 1.01
N VAL A 31 -20.85 -7.02 0.17
CA VAL A 31 -20.71 -7.10 -1.29
C VAL A 31 -19.79 -6.00 -1.82
N SER A 32 -19.99 -4.77 -1.35
CA SER A 32 -19.17 -3.63 -1.81
C SER A 32 -17.70 -3.77 -1.41
N MET A 33 -17.39 -4.28 -0.21
CA MET A 33 -16.00 -4.54 0.21
C MET A 33 -15.28 -5.50 -0.74
N ILE A 34 -15.94 -6.59 -1.17
CA ILE A 34 -15.35 -7.55 -2.12
C ILE A 34 -15.08 -6.88 -3.47
N LEU A 35 -16.07 -6.17 -4.01
CA LEU A 35 -15.94 -5.52 -5.32
C LEU A 35 -14.90 -4.40 -5.31
N ILE A 36 -14.88 -3.58 -4.25
CA ILE A 36 -13.88 -2.54 -4.04
C ILE A 36 -12.49 -3.16 -3.91
N ALA A 37 -12.32 -4.22 -3.09
CA ALA A 37 -11.04 -4.89 -2.92
C ALA A 37 -10.50 -5.44 -4.26
N CYS A 38 -11.33 -6.14 -5.04
CA CYS A 38 -10.97 -6.61 -6.38
C CYS A 38 -10.62 -5.46 -7.33
N GLY A 39 -11.43 -4.39 -7.31
CA GLY A 39 -11.26 -3.22 -8.16
C GLY A 39 -9.98 -2.43 -7.86
N VAL A 40 -9.72 -2.15 -6.58
CA VAL A 40 -8.53 -1.45 -6.09
C VAL A 40 -7.29 -2.31 -6.29
N GLY A 41 -7.35 -3.62 -6.01
CA GLY A 41 -6.24 -4.54 -6.25
C GLY A 41 -5.78 -4.53 -7.71
N GLY A 42 -6.74 -4.59 -8.65
CA GLY A 42 -6.44 -4.51 -10.08
C GLY A 42 -5.82 -3.17 -10.50
N VAL A 43 -6.32 -2.04 -9.98
CA VAL A 43 -5.75 -0.72 -10.27
C VAL A 43 -4.34 -0.59 -9.69
N LYS A 44 -4.12 -1.00 -8.44
CA LYS A 44 -2.79 -0.95 -7.79
C LYS A 44 -1.76 -1.80 -8.52
N ALA A 45 -2.14 -2.96 -9.05
CA ALA A 45 -1.23 -3.83 -9.78
C ALA A 45 -0.83 -3.30 -11.18
N THR A 46 -1.70 -2.52 -11.82
CA THR A 46 -1.51 -2.09 -13.22
C THR A 46 -1.06 -0.65 -13.37
N PHE A 47 -1.47 0.24 -12.46
CA PHE A 47 -1.25 1.69 -12.60
C PHE A 47 0.23 2.12 -12.60
N PRO A 48 1.12 1.61 -11.72
CA PRO A 48 2.53 2.01 -11.75
C PRO A 48 3.21 1.65 -13.06
N ILE A 49 2.93 0.45 -13.59
CA ILE A 49 3.46 -0.03 -14.88
C ILE A 49 2.94 0.87 -15.99
N PHE A 50 1.62 1.09 -16.03
CA PHE A 50 0.97 1.95 -17.02
C PHE A 50 1.54 3.38 -17.02
N LEU A 51 1.83 3.95 -15.84
CA LEU A 51 2.45 5.27 -15.69
C LEU A 51 3.86 5.30 -16.30
N GLY A 52 4.66 4.27 -16.06
CA GLY A 52 5.99 4.11 -16.65
C GLY A 52 5.94 4.01 -18.18
N ASP A 53 5.00 3.23 -18.70
CA ASP A 53 4.81 2.98 -20.14
C ASP A 53 4.42 4.22 -20.93
N GLN A 54 3.83 5.23 -20.28
CA GLN A 54 3.54 6.50 -20.93
C GLN A 54 4.82 7.25 -21.36
N TYR A 55 5.97 6.97 -20.74
CA TYR A 55 7.25 7.52 -21.15
C TYR A 55 7.93 6.64 -22.21
N THR A 56 7.55 6.83 -23.48
CA THR A 56 8.04 6.04 -24.61
C THR A 56 9.41 6.46 -25.15
N LYS A 57 10.00 7.54 -24.62
CA LYS A 57 11.29 8.06 -25.12
C LYS A 57 12.46 7.22 -24.61
N THR A 58 12.90 6.27 -25.44
CA THR A 58 14.04 5.37 -25.15
C THR A 58 15.40 5.99 -25.48
N GLN A 59 15.45 6.88 -26.47
CA GLN A 59 16.70 7.50 -26.93
C GLN A 59 16.99 8.79 -26.15
N PRO A 60 18.23 9.02 -25.67
CA PRO A 60 18.62 10.28 -25.06
C PRO A 60 18.48 11.42 -26.08
N GLN A 61 17.65 12.41 -25.78
CA GLN A 61 17.44 13.57 -26.64
C GLN A 61 18.30 14.73 -26.15
N LEU A 62 18.94 15.42 -27.09
CA LEU A 62 19.62 16.69 -26.84
C LEU A 62 18.54 17.77 -26.75
N ILE A 63 18.24 18.23 -25.53
CA ILE A 63 17.36 19.38 -25.31
C ILE A 63 18.23 20.63 -25.24
N HIS A 64 17.88 21.61 -26.08
CA HIS A 64 18.45 22.96 -26.03
C HIS A 64 17.61 23.83 -25.09
N LYS A 65 18.17 24.24 -23.95
CA LYS A 65 17.51 25.20 -23.05
C LYS A 65 17.68 26.62 -23.62
N ARG A 66 16.73 27.53 -23.33
CA ARG A 66 16.91 28.99 -23.54
C ARG A 66 18.19 29.41 -22.78
N GLY A 67 19.29 29.61 -23.51
CA GLY A 67 20.62 29.84 -22.94
C GLY A 67 21.76 28.98 -23.51
N GLY A 68 21.52 28.16 -24.54
CA GLY A 68 22.59 27.52 -25.33
C GLY A 68 23.24 26.28 -24.71
N ARG A 69 22.88 25.88 -23.48
CA ARG A 69 23.36 24.63 -22.88
C ARG A 69 22.67 23.43 -23.51
N LYS A 70 23.46 22.53 -24.08
CA LYS A 70 23.04 21.20 -24.54
C LYS A 70 22.92 20.28 -23.33
N MET A 71 21.73 19.76 -23.06
CA MET A 71 21.51 18.74 -22.03
C MET A 71 21.07 17.44 -22.70
N VAL A 72 21.73 16.34 -22.35
CA VAL A 72 21.34 14.99 -22.77
C VAL A 72 20.29 14.49 -21.78
N THR A 73 19.09 14.16 -22.24
CA THR A 73 18.07 13.59 -21.35
C THR A 73 18.42 12.16 -20.96
N ASN A 74 18.50 11.90 -19.66
CA ASN A 74 18.61 10.55 -19.11
C ASN A 74 17.20 10.02 -18.78
N ARG A 75 16.80 8.95 -19.46
CA ARG A 75 15.49 8.28 -19.27
C ARG A 75 15.27 7.88 -17.82
N ASN A 76 16.29 7.31 -17.17
CA ASN A 76 16.18 6.80 -15.80
C ASN A 76 15.89 7.94 -14.81
N LEU A 77 16.56 9.09 -14.97
CA LEU A 77 16.31 10.28 -14.12
C LEU A 77 14.91 10.87 -14.34
N THR A 78 14.41 10.81 -15.57
CA THR A 78 13.06 11.32 -15.90
C THR A 78 11.98 10.41 -15.33
N ILE A 79 12.12 9.09 -15.49
CA ILE A 79 11.21 8.09 -14.91
C ILE A 79 11.23 8.17 -13.37
N GLN A 80 12.40 8.28 -12.76
CA GLN A 80 12.52 8.47 -11.32
C GLN A 80 11.80 9.74 -10.84
N SER A 81 11.87 10.83 -11.61
CA SER A 81 11.16 12.07 -11.29
C SER A 81 9.64 11.91 -11.38
N ILE A 82 9.14 11.18 -12.39
CA ILE A 82 7.70 10.86 -12.53
C ILE A 82 7.20 10.05 -11.33
N TYR A 83 7.90 8.99 -10.96
CA TYR A 83 7.52 8.18 -9.80
C TYR A 83 7.63 8.94 -8.48
N THR A 84 8.65 9.80 -8.33
CA THR A 84 8.78 10.68 -7.16
C THR A 84 7.60 11.64 -7.06
N LEU A 85 7.19 12.26 -8.17
CA LEU A 85 6.01 13.11 -8.20
C LEU A 85 4.73 12.32 -7.86
N SER A 86 4.57 11.12 -8.42
CA SER A 86 3.44 10.24 -8.10
C SER A 86 3.38 9.95 -6.60
N PHE A 87 4.51 9.64 -5.97
CA PHE A 87 4.60 9.41 -4.53
C PHE A 87 4.15 10.63 -3.72
N TRP A 88 4.61 11.83 -4.08
CA TRP A 88 4.18 13.08 -3.41
C TRP A 88 2.68 13.32 -3.56
N VAL A 89 2.13 13.11 -4.75
CA VAL A 89 0.69 13.26 -5.01
C VAL A 89 -0.12 12.21 -4.24
N THR A 90 0.34 10.97 -4.14
CA THR A 90 -0.33 9.92 -3.36
C THR A 90 -0.36 10.26 -1.87
N ASN A 91 0.75 10.74 -1.30
CA ASN A 91 0.78 11.16 0.10
C ASN A 91 -0.08 12.40 0.37
N LEU A 92 -0.17 13.33 -0.58
CA LEU A 92 -1.10 14.46 -0.47
C LEU A 92 -2.56 13.97 -0.56
N SER A 93 -2.83 13.02 -1.45
CA SER A 93 -4.16 12.43 -1.63
C SER A 93 -4.62 11.62 -0.42
N SER A 94 -3.73 11.03 0.38
CA SER A 94 -4.11 10.28 1.59
C SER A 94 -4.72 11.19 2.66
N LEU A 95 -4.43 12.50 2.63
CA LEU A 95 -5.06 13.50 3.50
C LEU A 95 -6.55 13.71 3.20
N SER A 96 -7.10 13.13 2.13
CA SER A 96 -8.54 13.09 1.85
C SER A 96 -9.36 12.40 2.95
N ILE A 97 -8.71 11.65 3.84
CA ILE A 97 -9.36 11.11 5.05
C ILE A 97 -9.90 12.21 5.97
N ILE A 98 -9.28 13.39 6.00
CA ILE A 98 -9.73 14.51 6.84
C ILE A 98 -11.15 14.96 6.43
N PRO A 99 -11.40 15.43 5.18
CA PRO A 99 -12.75 15.81 4.79
C PRO A 99 -13.74 14.63 4.83
N ALA A 100 -13.31 13.41 4.52
CA ALA A 100 -14.18 12.23 4.57
C ALA A 100 -14.72 11.97 5.99
N THR A 101 -13.86 12.02 7.00
CA THR A 101 -14.23 11.76 8.40
C THR A 101 -15.08 12.88 9.00
N PHE A 102 -14.85 14.13 8.62
CA PHE A 102 -15.73 15.24 9.01
C PHE A 102 -17.11 15.16 8.33
N LEU A 103 -17.17 14.75 7.06
CA LEU A 103 -18.44 14.51 6.36
C LEU A 103 -19.24 13.40 7.04
N GLU A 104 -18.59 12.27 7.34
CA GLU A 104 -19.18 11.16 8.06
C GLU A 104 -19.74 11.60 9.41
N SER A 105 -18.93 12.28 10.22
CA SER A 105 -19.31 12.71 11.56
C SER A 105 -20.49 13.71 11.56
N LYS A 106 -20.58 14.59 10.55
CA LYS A 106 -21.62 15.64 10.50
C LYS A 106 -22.87 15.26 9.71
N PHE A 107 -22.74 14.50 8.63
CA PHE A 107 -23.82 14.22 7.66
C PHE A 107 -24.09 12.72 7.47
N GLY A 108 -23.31 11.85 8.11
CA GLY A 108 -23.43 10.39 8.05
C GLY A 108 -22.64 9.75 6.91
N PHE A 109 -22.57 8.41 6.94
CA PHE A 109 -21.73 7.59 6.06
C PHE A 109 -21.91 7.86 4.55
N TRP A 110 -23.14 8.10 4.10
CA TRP A 110 -23.44 8.31 2.68
C TRP A 110 -22.66 9.48 2.08
N SER A 111 -22.45 10.54 2.86
CA SER A 111 -21.74 11.75 2.40
C SER A 111 -20.24 11.51 2.19
N ALA A 112 -19.62 10.71 3.07
CA ALA A 112 -18.23 10.29 2.94
C ALA A 112 -18.03 9.32 1.76
N TYR A 113 -18.94 8.36 1.58
CA TYR A 113 -18.88 7.45 0.44
C TYR A 113 -19.19 8.14 -0.89
N LEU A 114 -20.03 9.18 -0.90
CA LEU A 114 -20.28 10.00 -2.08
C LEU A 114 -19.01 10.73 -2.52
N LEU A 115 -18.23 11.29 -1.58
CA LEU A 115 -16.95 11.93 -1.88
C LEU A 115 -16.00 10.94 -2.60
N GLY A 116 -15.83 9.74 -2.02
CA GLY A 116 -14.97 8.70 -2.59
C GLY A 116 -15.46 8.21 -3.96
N PHE A 117 -16.76 7.95 -4.10
CA PHE A 117 -17.37 7.52 -5.35
C PHE A 117 -17.28 8.59 -6.45
N GLY A 118 -17.54 9.86 -6.11
CA GLY A 118 -17.41 10.99 -7.03
C GLY A 118 -15.99 11.16 -7.55
N ALA A 119 -14.98 11.08 -6.68
CA ALA A 119 -13.58 11.12 -7.07
C ALA A 119 -13.21 9.98 -8.04
N LEU A 120 -13.72 8.78 -7.79
CA LEU A 120 -13.53 7.63 -8.69
C LEU A 120 -14.16 7.87 -10.07
N LEU A 121 -15.39 8.39 -10.14
CA LEU A 121 -16.04 8.71 -11.40
C LEU A 121 -15.28 9.79 -12.19
N ILE A 122 -14.80 10.83 -11.52
CA ILE A 122 -13.96 11.87 -12.13
C ILE A 122 -12.68 11.24 -12.69
N SER A 123 -12.01 10.36 -11.93
CA SER A 123 -10.82 9.65 -12.42
C SER A 123 -11.10 8.79 -13.65
N ILE A 124 -12.24 8.09 -13.70
CA ILE A 124 -12.64 7.29 -14.86
C ILE A 124 -12.93 8.20 -16.06
N ALA A 125 -13.64 9.30 -15.85
CA ALA A 125 -13.97 10.27 -16.90
C ALA A 125 -12.69 10.88 -17.53
N ILE A 126 -11.72 11.27 -16.70
CA ILE A 126 -10.42 11.77 -17.17
C ILE A 126 -9.68 10.70 -17.96
N LEU A 127 -9.62 9.46 -17.47
CA LEU A 127 -8.92 8.37 -18.15
C LEU A 127 -9.57 8.03 -19.51
N CYS A 128 -10.90 7.96 -19.57
CA CYS A 128 -11.63 7.73 -20.82
C CYS A 128 -11.45 8.90 -21.80
N GLY A 129 -11.52 10.14 -21.32
CA GLY A 129 -11.33 11.34 -22.14
C GLY A 129 -9.90 11.48 -22.70
N LEU A 130 -8.90 11.01 -21.96
CA LEU A 130 -7.50 10.99 -22.40
C LEU A 130 -7.10 9.71 -23.13
N SER A 131 -7.99 8.70 -23.22
CA SER A 131 -7.65 7.36 -23.71
C SER A 131 -7.10 7.30 -25.14
N SER A 132 -7.38 8.31 -25.97
CA SER A 132 -6.84 8.45 -27.33
C SER A 132 -5.39 8.96 -27.35
N LYS A 133 -4.95 9.65 -26.30
CA LYS A 133 -3.59 10.19 -26.14
C LYS A 133 -2.67 9.28 -25.33
N LEU A 134 -3.23 8.29 -24.65
CA LEU A 134 -2.48 7.35 -23.82
C LEU A 134 -1.88 6.23 -24.66
N VAL A 135 -0.65 5.86 -24.32
CA VAL A 135 0.07 4.74 -24.93
C VAL A 135 -0.53 3.44 -24.42
N LYS A 136 -0.89 2.56 -25.36
CA LYS A 136 -1.45 1.24 -25.09
C LYS A 136 -0.42 0.19 -25.51
N VAL A 137 0.26 -0.39 -24.53
CA VAL A 137 1.24 -1.46 -24.79
C VAL A 137 0.49 -2.73 -25.19
N PRO A 138 0.90 -3.43 -26.28
CA PRO A 138 0.29 -4.68 -26.68
C PRO A 138 0.49 -5.75 -25.59
N MET A 139 -0.45 -6.68 -25.45
CA MET A 139 -0.33 -7.73 -24.42
C MET A 139 0.91 -8.60 -24.70
N GLY A 140 1.83 -8.63 -23.73
CA GLY A 140 2.98 -9.53 -23.74
C GLY A 140 2.58 -11.00 -23.54
N THR A 141 3.52 -11.91 -23.73
CA THR A 141 3.33 -13.34 -23.51
C THR A 141 2.96 -13.64 -22.05
N ASN A 142 2.05 -14.59 -21.82
CA ASN A 142 1.57 -14.95 -20.48
C ASN A 142 2.64 -15.66 -19.63
N ILE A 143 3.53 -14.89 -18.99
CA ILE A 143 4.61 -15.40 -18.15
C ILE A 143 4.08 -16.13 -16.91
N ILE A 144 2.94 -15.69 -16.36
CA ILE A 144 2.29 -16.33 -15.21
C ILE A 144 1.90 -17.78 -15.54
N LEU A 145 1.39 -18.03 -16.75
CA LEU A 145 1.03 -19.38 -17.18
C LEU A 145 2.28 -20.26 -17.32
N SER A 146 3.36 -19.71 -17.88
CA SER A 146 4.65 -20.40 -17.96
C SER A 146 5.19 -20.73 -16.58
N ALA A 147 5.18 -19.78 -15.63
CA ALA A 147 5.58 -20.00 -14.25
C ALA A 147 4.73 -21.08 -13.56
N GLY A 148 3.41 -21.06 -13.75
CA GLY A 148 2.51 -22.10 -13.25
C GLY A 148 2.82 -23.49 -13.79
N LYS A 149 3.19 -23.59 -15.08
CA LYS A 149 3.65 -24.87 -15.68
C LYS A 149 4.97 -25.34 -15.08
N VAL A 150 5.94 -24.44 -14.85
CA VAL A 150 7.21 -24.78 -14.18
C VAL A 150 6.92 -25.30 -12.77
N LEU A 151 6.10 -24.60 -11.98
CA LEU A 151 5.75 -25.01 -10.62
C LEU A 151 5.01 -26.36 -10.59
N GLY A 152 4.05 -26.57 -11.49
CA GLY A 152 3.35 -27.85 -11.62
C GLY A 152 4.30 -29.00 -12.00
N CYS A 153 5.30 -28.73 -12.84
CA CYS A 153 6.36 -29.69 -13.18
C CYS A 153 7.29 -29.96 -11.99
N ALA A 154 7.61 -28.92 -11.20
CA ALA A 154 8.43 -29.05 -10.00
C ALA A 154 7.75 -29.91 -8.94
N ILE A 155 6.45 -29.73 -8.72
CA ILE A 155 5.65 -30.56 -7.79
C ILE A 155 5.71 -32.03 -8.20
N LYS A 156 5.50 -32.33 -9.49
CA LYS A 156 5.60 -33.70 -10.02
C LYS A 156 7.02 -34.29 -9.92
N SER A 157 8.04 -33.43 -9.87
CA SER A 157 9.45 -33.81 -9.76
C SER A 157 9.97 -33.80 -8.31
N GLY A 158 9.08 -33.81 -7.31
CA GLY A 158 9.44 -33.82 -5.89
C GLY A 158 10.04 -32.51 -5.39
N PHE A 159 9.52 -31.37 -5.87
CA PHE A 159 9.97 -30.00 -5.55
C PHE A 159 11.41 -29.66 -5.98
N ARG A 160 12.01 -30.45 -6.86
CA ARG A 160 13.33 -30.17 -7.43
C ARG A 160 13.21 -29.27 -8.66
N LEU A 161 13.39 -27.96 -8.47
CA LEU A 161 13.35 -26.97 -9.55
C LEU A 161 14.38 -27.24 -10.66
N ASP A 162 15.56 -27.77 -10.33
CA ASP A 162 16.57 -28.08 -11.36
C ASP A 162 16.11 -29.13 -12.37
N HIS A 163 15.21 -30.03 -11.96
CA HIS A 163 14.64 -31.04 -12.86
C HIS A 163 13.62 -30.44 -13.83
N THR A 164 13.19 -29.19 -13.62
CA THR A 164 12.26 -28.49 -14.52
C THR A 164 12.97 -27.69 -15.60
N LYS A 165 14.31 -27.62 -15.57
CA LYS A 165 15.10 -27.01 -16.65
C LYS A 165 14.80 -27.69 -17.97
N ALA A 166 14.73 -26.90 -19.04
CA ALA A 166 14.47 -27.39 -20.39
C ALA A 166 15.54 -28.39 -20.83
N SER A 167 16.81 -28.12 -20.50
CA SER A 167 17.92 -29.06 -20.73
C SER A 167 17.68 -30.42 -20.06
N TYR A 168 17.29 -30.41 -18.79
CA TYR A 168 17.03 -31.63 -18.01
C TYR A 168 15.81 -32.41 -18.52
N GLN A 169 14.73 -31.71 -18.88
CA GLN A 169 13.51 -32.32 -19.42
C GLN A 169 13.75 -32.94 -20.80
N ALA A 170 14.56 -32.29 -21.64
CA ALA A 170 14.96 -32.82 -22.93
C ALA A 170 15.87 -34.06 -22.77
N SER A 171 16.86 -34.03 -21.88
CA SER A 171 17.84 -35.12 -21.75
C SER A 171 17.28 -36.36 -21.03
N HIS A 172 16.43 -36.18 -20.01
CA HIS A 172 16.00 -37.28 -19.13
C HIS A 172 14.60 -37.81 -19.45
N TYR A 173 13.72 -36.97 -20.01
CA TYR A 173 12.33 -37.33 -20.32
C TYR A 173 11.96 -37.14 -21.80
N ASN A 174 12.92 -36.74 -22.64
CA ASN A 174 12.73 -36.44 -24.06
C ASN A 174 11.55 -35.49 -24.34
N ARG A 175 11.34 -34.51 -23.44
CA ARG A 175 10.19 -33.61 -23.46
C ARG A 175 10.63 -32.18 -23.78
N ALA A 176 10.14 -31.64 -24.89
CA ALA A 176 10.27 -30.21 -25.18
C ALA A 176 9.31 -29.40 -24.31
N VAL A 177 9.84 -28.42 -23.59
CA VAL A 177 9.07 -27.49 -22.74
C VAL A 177 9.10 -26.08 -23.33
N SER A 178 8.15 -25.25 -22.91
CA SER A 178 7.94 -23.90 -23.47
C SER A 178 8.73 -22.79 -22.78
N TRP A 179 9.57 -23.13 -21.80
CA TRP A 179 10.35 -22.20 -20.99
C TRP A 179 11.85 -22.51 -21.08
N THR A 180 12.70 -21.53 -20.77
CA THR A 180 14.17 -21.66 -20.81
C THR A 180 14.72 -22.04 -19.43
N ASP A 181 15.97 -22.51 -19.39
CA ASP A 181 16.68 -22.81 -18.14
C ASP A 181 16.88 -21.56 -17.27
N GLU A 182 17.19 -20.43 -17.91
CA GLU A 182 17.36 -19.12 -17.27
C GLU A 182 16.08 -18.70 -16.55
N PHE A 183 14.91 -18.93 -17.17
CA PHE A 183 13.62 -18.65 -16.55
C PHE A 183 13.37 -19.51 -15.30
N VAL A 184 13.83 -20.76 -15.29
CA VAL A 184 13.75 -21.62 -14.09
C VAL A 184 14.66 -21.09 -12.98
N ASP A 185 15.85 -20.61 -13.31
CA ASP A 185 16.76 -19.98 -12.34
C ASP A 185 16.17 -18.67 -11.78
N GLU A 186 15.52 -17.86 -12.60
CA GLU A 186 14.77 -16.67 -12.17
C GLU A 186 13.60 -17.03 -11.23
N ILE A 187 12.85 -18.10 -11.51
CA ILE A 187 11.81 -18.61 -10.60
C ILE A 187 12.41 -19.05 -9.27
N LYS A 188 13.57 -19.72 -9.27
CA LYS A 188 14.24 -20.14 -8.04
C LYS A 188 14.64 -18.94 -7.16
N VAL A 189 15.16 -17.88 -7.78
CA VAL A 189 15.47 -16.62 -7.08
C VAL A 189 14.20 -15.97 -6.53
N THR A 190 13.13 -15.93 -7.33
CA THR A 190 11.82 -15.42 -6.91
C THR A 190 11.29 -16.17 -5.69
N LEU A 191 11.28 -17.51 -5.71
CA LEU A 191 10.77 -18.34 -4.60
C LEU A 191 11.58 -18.15 -3.30
N ARG A 192 12.91 -18.03 -3.40
CA ARG A 192 13.75 -17.68 -2.24
C ARG A 192 13.41 -16.31 -1.69
N THR A 193 13.13 -15.35 -2.57
CA THR A 193 12.70 -14.00 -2.20
C THR A 193 11.33 -14.02 -1.53
N CYS A 194 10.37 -14.79 -2.05
CA CYS A 194 9.07 -14.98 -1.42
C CYS A 194 9.20 -15.46 0.04
N ARG A 195 10.18 -16.31 0.36
CA ARG A 195 10.42 -16.73 1.76
C ARG A 195 10.79 -15.56 2.67
N VAL A 196 11.57 -14.59 2.18
CA VAL A 196 11.90 -13.36 2.92
C VAL A 196 10.69 -12.43 2.97
N LEU A 197 9.92 -12.32 1.89
CA LEU A 197 8.71 -11.50 1.86
C LEU A 197 7.60 -12.05 2.77
N LEU A 198 7.56 -13.37 3.01
CA LEU A 198 6.64 -13.95 3.99
C LEU A 198 6.87 -13.41 5.40
N SER A 199 8.11 -13.09 5.80
CA SER A 199 8.32 -12.45 7.11
C SER A 199 7.73 -11.04 7.16
N MET A 200 7.67 -10.33 6.03
CA MET A 200 7.01 -9.02 5.93
C MET A 200 5.50 -9.07 6.15
N ALA A 201 4.88 -10.25 6.14
CA ALA A 201 3.47 -10.38 6.50
C ALA A 201 3.20 -9.89 7.94
N VAL A 202 4.11 -10.16 8.88
CA VAL A 202 3.97 -9.67 10.26
C VAL A 202 4.08 -8.15 10.30
N PHE A 203 5.02 -7.59 9.55
CA PHE A 203 5.16 -6.14 9.41
C PHE A 203 3.89 -5.50 8.86
N THR A 204 3.32 -6.00 7.76
CA THR A 204 2.10 -5.44 7.18
C THR A 204 0.88 -5.61 8.08
N LEU A 205 0.80 -6.71 8.84
CA LEU A 205 -0.21 -6.90 9.88
C LEU A 205 -0.14 -5.83 10.99
N CYS A 206 1.07 -5.53 11.47
CA CYS A 206 1.28 -4.48 12.47
C CYS A 206 0.98 -3.09 11.90
N MET A 207 1.37 -2.82 10.65
CA MET A 207 1.03 -1.55 9.98
C MET A 207 -0.50 -1.42 9.80
N GLY A 208 -1.21 -2.52 9.55
CA GLY A 208 -2.67 -2.54 9.45
C GLY A 208 -3.42 -2.21 10.74
N GLN A 209 -2.75 -2.25 11.91
CA GLN A 209 -3.35 -1.86 13.19
C GLN A 209 -3.76 -0.38 13.22
N MET A 210 -3.05 0.45 12.46
CA MET A 210 -3.30 1.88 12.37
C MET A 210 -4.65 2.23 11.73
N LEU A 211 -5.16 1.36 10.86
CA LEU A 211 -6.43 1.55 10.16
C LEU A 211 -7.64 1.05 10.98
N ASN A 212 -7.40 0.25 12.02
CA ASN A 212 -8.47 -0.44 12.76
C ASN A 212 -8.33 -0.20 14.27
N ASN A 213 -7.38 -0.89 14.90
CA ASN A 213 -7.28 -0.92 16.36
C ASN A 213 -6.83 0.42 16.96
N LEU A 214 -5.95 1.19 16.31
CA LEU A 214 -5.59 2.53 16.81
C LEU A 214 -6.77 3.52 16.72
N VAL A 215 -7.63 3.36 15.70
CA VAL A 215 -8.87 4.14 15.56
C VAL A 215 -9.84 3.78 16.68
N SER A 216 -10.04 2.49 16.95
CA SER A 216 -10.86 2.04 18.07
C SER A 216 -10.29 2.48 19.42
N GLN A 217 -8.96 2.46 19.59
CA GLN A 217 -8.27 3.00 20.77
C GLN A 217 -8.52 4.51 20.90
N ALA A 218 -8.51 5.27 19.80
CA ALA A 218 -8.82 6.70 19.81
C ALA A 218 -10.27 6.98 20.24
N GLY A 219 -11.20 6.09 19.88
CA GLY A 219 -12.60 6.15 20.33
C GLY A 219 -12.80 6.04 21.83
N GLN A 220 -11.81 5.55 22.57
CA GLN A 220 -11.83 5.45 24.03
C GLN A 220 -11.17 6.66 24.72
N MET A 221 -10.70 7.65 23.95
CA MET A 221 -9.92 8.81 24.40
C MET A 221 -10.70 10.11 24.21
N GLU A 222 -10.28 11.18 24.87
CA GLU A 222 -10.85 12.52 24.72
C GLU A 222 -10.41 13.18 23.40
N LEU A 223 -11.38 13.36 22.52
CA LEU A 223 -11.18 13.80 21.13
C LEU A 223 -11.25 15.31 20.91
N HIS A 224 -11.80 16.07 21.86
CA HIS A 224 -11.87 17.54 21.80
C HIS A 224 -12.46 18.10 20.48
N GLY A 225 -13.49 17.43 19.92
CA GLY A 225 -14.19 17.86 18.70
C GLY A 225 -13.63 17.30 17.38
N VAL A 226 -12.65 16.38 17.46
CA VAL A 226 -12.05 15.70 16.31
C VAL A 226 -12.65 14.29 16.12
N PRO A 227 -12.97 13.83 14.90
CA PRO A 227 -13.37 12.44 14.69
C PRO A 227 -12.20 11.45 14.96
N ASN A 228 -12.50 10.29 15.55
CA ASN A 228 -11.50 9.22 15.82
C ASN A 228 -10.66 8.87 14.60
N ASP A 229 -11.34 8.73 13.47
CA ASP A 229 -10.75 8.31 12.20
C ASP A 229 -9.77 9.34 11.63
N MET A 230 -9.88 10.62 12.04
CA MET A 230 -8.96 11.67 11.63
C MET A 230 -7.53 11.40 12.14
N ILE A 231 -7.37 10.64 13.23
CA ILE A 231 -6.07 10.29 13.79
C ILE A 231 -5.20 9.54 12.77
N GLN A 232 -5.81 8.77 11.85
CA GLN A 232 -5.12 8.10 10.76
C GLN A 232 -4.38 9.07 9.83
N ALA A 233 -4.85 10.32 9.70
CA ALA A 233 -4.19 11.35 8.91
C ALA A 233 -2.76 11.65 9.41
N LEU A 234 -2.49 11.45 10.71
CA LEU A 234 -1.16 11.62 11.29
C LEU A 234 -0.13 10.70 10.66
N SER A 235 -0.52 9.53 10.15
CA SER A 235 0.41 8.65 9.44
C SER A 235 0.90 9.28 8.15
N GLY A 236 -0.03 9.79 7.33
CA GLY A 236 0.33 10.46 6.07
C GLY A 236 1.20 11.69 6.31
N ILE A 237 0.86 12.48 7.34
CA ILE A 237 1.67 13.63 7.76
C ILE A 237 3.07 13.19 8.20
N ALA A 238 3.16 12.15 9.03
CA ALA A 238 4.44 11.63 9.52
C ALA A 238 5.32 11.10 8.38
N VAL A 239 4.76 10.37 7.41
CA VAL A 239 5.51 9.89 6.24
C VAL A 239 6.05 11.06 5.41
N VAL A 240 5.24 12.09 5.17
CA VAL A 240 5.64 13.29 4.41
C VAL A 240 6.78 14.04 5.12
N LEU A 241 6.71 14.19 6.44
CA LEU A 241 7.73 14.90 7.22
C LEU A 241 9.01 14.09 7.38
N LEU A 242 8.89 12.78 7.68
CA LEU A 242 10.03 11.91 7.98
C LEU A 242 10.71 11.37 6.73
N GLY A 243 10.02 11.27 5.59
CA GLY A 243 10.56 10.76 4.33
C GLY A 243 11.89 11.43 3.94
N PRO A 244 11.94 12.77 3.81
CA PRO A 244 13.18 13.48 3.50
C PRO A 244 14.26 13.32 4.58
N VAL A 245 13.87 13.25 5.85
CA VAL A 245 14.81 13.08 6.97
C VAL A 245 15.50 11.71 6.90
N ILE A 246 14.73 10.64 6.73
CA ILE A 246 15.26 9.28 6.62
C ILE A 246 16.14 9.14 5.37
N GLN A 247 15.74 9.72 4.24
CA GLN A 247 16.58 9.76 3.03
C GLN A 247 17.89 10.53 3.26
N GLY A 248 17.85 11.66 3.97
CA GLY A 248 19.03 12.41 4.37
C GLY A 248 19.97 11.61 5.27
N VAL A 249 19.43 10.90 6.26
CA VAL A 249 20.18 10.02 7.16
C VAL A 249 20.84 8.88 6.37
N MET A 250 20.09 8.21 5.47
CA MET A 250 20.65 7.16 4.60
C MET A 250 21.79 7.69 3.74
N SER A 251 21.64 8.90 3.17
CA SER A 251 22.68 9.54 2.36
C SER A 251 23.93 9.88 3.20
N LEU A 252 23.74 10.30 4.46
CA LEU A 252 24.84 10.57 5.39
C LEU A 252 25.58 9.29 5.79
N LEU A 253 24.86 8.20 6.05
CA LEU A 253 25.46 6.89 6.32
C LEU A 253 26.26 6.39 5.11
N ALA A 254 25.73 6.56 3.90
CA ALA A 254 26.44 6.24 2.66
C ALA A 254 27.73 7.07 2.51
N LYS A 255 27.71 8.36 2.83
CA LYS A 255 28.92 9.21 2.87
C LYS A 255 29.96 8.70 3.88
N ARG A 256 29.52 8.07 4.97
CA ARG A 256 30.37 7.41 5.98
C ARG A 256 30.74 5.96 5.62
N ARG A 257 30.50 5.53 4.38
CA ARG A 257 30.73 4.17 3.87
C ARG A 257 29.93 3.05 4.57
N ILE A 258 28.82 3.41 5.22
CA ILE A 258 27.86 2.44 5.78
C ILE A 258 26.71 2.33 4.80
N LEU A 259 26.73 1.28 3.97
CA LEU A 259 25.69 1.00 2.98
C LEU A 259 24.64 0.09 3.62
N LEU A 260 23.47 0.65 3.95
CA LEU A 260 22.35 -0.13 4.47
C LEU A 260 21.64 -0.88 3.33
N GLY A 261 21.99 -2.15 3.16
CA GLY A 261 21.32 -3.04 2.21
C GLY A 261 19.82 -3.18 2.51
N PRO A 262 19.00 -3.59 1.52
CA PRO A 262 17.55 -3.70 1.68
C PRO A 262 17.12 -4.59 2.86
N ILE A 263 17.80 -5.72 3.07
CA ILE A 263 17.51 -6.66 4.17
C ILE A 263 17.73 -6.00 5.54
N VAL A 264 18.77 -5.18 5.68
CA VAL A 264 19.05 -4.45 6.94
C VAL A 264 18.00 -3.36 7.17
N ARG A 265 17.58 -2.65 6.12
CA ARG A 265 16.48 -1.67 6.20
C ARG A 265 15.18 -2.33 6.64
N MET A 266 14.86 -3.51 6.12
CA MET A 266 13.71 -4.32 6.57
C MET A 266 13.86 -4.72 8.05
N ALA A 267 15.04 -5.15 8.50
CA ALA A 267 15.25 -5.47 9.91
C ALA A 267 15.03 -4.25 10.83
N ILE A 268 15.54 -3.07 10.43
CA ILE A 268 15.32 -1.82 11.16
C ILE A 268 13.84 -1.44 11.17
N SER A 269 13.10 -1.66 10.07
CA SER A 269 11.65 -1.39 10.06
C SER A 269 10.90 -2.22 11.08
N PHE A 270 11.25 -3.51 11.25
CA PHE A 270 10.67 -4.34 12.31
C PHE A 270 10.91 -3.79 13.71
N ILE A 271 12.08 -3.20 13.98
CA ILE A 271 12.39 -2.60 15.28
C ILE A 271 11.49 -1.40 15.53
N PHE A 272 11.34 -0.49 14.55
CA PHE A 272 10.42 0.64 14.66
C PHE A 272 8.97 0.18 14.82
N THR A 273 8.52 -0.79 14.02
CA THR A 273 7.16 -1.33 14.14
C THR A 273 6.92 -1.97 15.50
N ALA A 274 7.86 -2.74 16.03
CA ALA A 274 7.76 -3.32 17.36
C ALA A 274 7.72 -2.25 18.46
N ALA A 275 8.55 -1.21 18.36
CA ALA A 275 8.52 -0.09 19.29
C ALA A 275 7.18 0.68 19.23
N GLY A 276 6.62 0.88 18.04
CA GLY A 276 5.31 1.52 17.85
C GLY A 276 4.18 0.70 18.46
N MET A 277 4.20 -0.62 18.29
CA MET A 277 3.22 -1.52 18.90
C MET A 277 3.35 -1.57 20.43
N ALA A 278 4.58 -1.57 20.96
CA ALA A 278 4.83 -1.51 22.40
C ALA A 278 4.32 -0.19 23.00
N PHE A 279 4.55 0.93 22.32
CA PHE A 279 4.01 2.23 22.74
C PHE A 279 2.48 2.24 22.70
N ALA A 280 1.87 1.71 21.65
CA ALA A 280 0.41 1.58 21.56
C ALA A 280 -0.20 0.75 22.70
N GLY A 281 0.46 -0.35 23.09
CA GLY A 281 0.10 -1.13 24.26
C GLY A 281 0.22 -0.34 25.57
N GLY A 282 1.30 0.45 25.71
CA GLY A 282 1.47 1.37 26.84
C GLY A 282 0.37 2.42 26.93
N VAL A 283 0.00 3.03 25.80
CA VAL A 283 -1.13 3.98 25.74
C VAL A 283 -2.44 3.29 26.11
N GLN A 284 -2.66 2.06 25.66
CA GLN A 284 -3.85 1.29 26.07
C GLN A 284 -3.91 1.08 27.58
N GLN A 285 -2.77 0.74 28.20
CA GLN A 285 -2.69 0.58 29.66
C GLN A 285 -2.99 1.90 30.40
N LEU A 286 -2.54 3.04 29.86
CA LEU A 286 -2.85 4.35 30.42
C LEU A 286 -4.35 4.66 30.32
N ILE A 287 -4.99 4.32 29.20
CA ILE A 287 -6.46 4.42 29.04
C ILE A 287 -7.16 3.59 30.12
N TYR A 288 -6.74 2.35 30.34
CA TYR A 288 -7.33 1.48 31.37
C TYR A 288 -7.06 1.94 32.81
N SER A 289 -6.06 2.79 33.02
CA SER A 289 -5.70 3.34 34.32
C SER A 289 -6.35 4.70 34.58
N ALA A 290 -7.05 5.28 33.60
CA ALA A 290 -7.66 6.61 33.69
C ALA A 290 -9.17 6.54 34.03
N PRO A 291 -9.69 7.55 34.77
CA PRO A 291 -11.12 7.70 35.00
C PRO A 291 -11.85 8.08 33.68
N PRO A 292 -13.18 7.91 33.59
CA PRO A 292 -14.07 7.42 34.66
C PRO A 292 -14.21 5.90 34.71
N CYS A 293 -14.01 5.19 33.59
CA CYS A 293 -14.35 3.77 33.51
C CYS A 293 -13.19 2.79 33.70
N TYR A 294 -11.94 3.26 33.82
CA TYR A 294 -10.75 2.42 34.00
C TYR A 294 -10.73 1.24 33.00
N ASN A 295 -10.73 0.00 33.51
CA ASN A 295 -10.66 -1.25 32.73
C ASN A 295 -11.86 -1.52 31.81
N ALA A 296 -12.94 -0.73 31.90
CA ALA A 296 -14.13 -0.89 31.06
C ALA A 296 -14.50 0.41 30.32
N PRO A 297 -13.64 0.94 29.42
CA PRO A 297 -13.91 2.18 28.70
C PRO A 297 -15.28 2.16 28.03
N LEU A 298 -16.02 3.27 28.14
CA LEU A 298 -17.36 3.47 27.58
C LEU A 298 -18.49 2.59 28.17
N ALA A 299 -18.18 1.63 29.03
CA ALA A 299 -19.15 0.66 29.56
C ALA A 299 -19.56 0.90 31.03
N CYS A 300 -18.96 1.90 31.69
CA CYS A 300 -19.31 2.23 33.08
C CYS A 300 -20.51 3.20 33.17
N ALA A 301 -21.19 3.20 34.32
CA ALA A 301 -22.32 4.10 34.59
C ALA A 301 -21.95 5.59 34.45
N GLU A 302 -20.72 5.94 34.83
CA GLU A 302 -20.17 7.29 34.70
C GLU A 302 -19.89 7.71 33.24
N SER A 303 -19.93 6.77 32.29
CA SER A 303 -19.77 7.07 30.85
C SER A 303 -21.02 7.68 30.22
N MET A 304 -22.12 7.85 30.97
CA MET A 304 -23.42 8.29 30.44
C MET A 304 -23.81 7.52 29.16
N GLY A 305 -23.84 6.20 29.24
CA GLY A 305 -24.22 5.33 28.12
C GLY A 305 -23.20 5.24 26.98
N GLY A 306 -21.91 5.46 27.26
CA GLY A 306 -20.83 5.38 26.26
C GLY A 306 -20.52 6.70 25.55
N THR A 307 -20.93 7.83 26.11
CA THR A 307 -20.70 9.17 25.55
C THR A 307 -19.45 9.83 26.12
N ILE A 308 -19.06 9.47 27.35
CA ILE A 308 -17.88 10.04 28.02
C ILE A 308 -16.72 9.01 27.96
N PRO A 309 -15.66 9.26 27.17
CA PRO A 309 -14.47 8.42 27.13
C PRO A 309 -13.60 8.59 28.37
N ASN A 310 -12.57 7.75 28.52
CA ASN A 310 -11.59 7.92 29.58
C ASN A 310 -10.75 9.19 29.34
N LYS A 311 -10.36 9.87 30.43
CA LYS A 311 -9.69 11.18 30.44
C LYS A 311 -8.21 11.11 30.03
N ILE A 312 -7.97 10.57 28.84
CA ILE A 312 -6.68 10.58 28.17
C ILE A 312 -6.85 11.29 26.85
N ASN A 313 -5.98 12.25 26.59
CA ASN A 313 -6.01 13.01 25.34
C ASN A 313 -5.59 12.14 24.15
N VAL A 314 -6.39 12.12 23.08
CA VAL A 314 -6.13 11.35 21.86
C VAL A 314 -4.77 11.66 21.21
N TRP A 315 -4.24 12.88 21.37
CA TRP A 315 -2.94 13.28 20.83
C TRP A 315 -1.75 12.53 21.46
N LEU A 316 -1.98 11.80 22.54
CA LEU A 316 -0.98 10.86 23.07
C LEU A 316 -0.65 9.73 22.09
N GLN A 317 -1.51 9.46 21.09
CA GLN A 317 -1.21 8.53 20.00
C GLN A 317 -0.27 9.09 18.92
N THR A 318 0.02 10.39 18.90
CA THR A 318 0.87 10.99 17.86
C THR A 318 2.24 10.32 17.74
N PRO A 319 2.99 10.04 18.83
CA PRO A 319 4.27 9.34 18.74
C PRO A 319 4.18 7.96 18.07
N ILE A 320 3.08 7.22 18.27
CA ILE A 320 2.86 5.91 17.63
C ILE A 320 2.94 6.05 16.12
N HIS A 321 2.23 7.04 15.56
CA HIS A 321 2.16 7.26 14.12
C HIS A 321 3.53 7.66 13.53
N PHE A 322 4.32 8.47 14.25
CA PHE A 322 5.67 8.84 13.78
C PHE A 322 6.66 7.67 13.84
N ILE A 323 6.59 6.85 14.89
CA ILE A 323 7.42 5.64 15.02
C ILE A 323 7.06 4.64 13.91
N LEU A 324 5.76 4.38 13.70
CA LEU A 324 5.28 3.47 12.67
C LEU A 324 5.59 3.99 11.26
N ALA A 325 5.42 5.28 10.98
CA ALA A 325 5.80 5.90 9.70
C ALA A 325 7.30 5.75 9.40
N SER A 326 8.17 5.80 10.44
CA SER A 326 9.60 5.52 10.27
C SER A 326 9.84 4.09 9.79
N GLY A 327 9.12 3.12 10.39
CA GLY A 327 9.12 1.74 9.95
C GLY A 327 8.55 1.57 8.54
N GLU A 328 7.46 2.27 8.23
CA GLU A 328 6.81 2.28 6.92
C GLU A 328 7.77 2.63 5.78
N ILE A 329 8.45 3.77 5.91
CA ILE A 329 9.37 4.30 4.90
C ILE A 329 10.52 3.33 4.64
N LEU A 330 11.11 2.76 5.70
CA LEU A 330 12.23 1.82 5.56
C LEU A 330 11.79 0.45 5.04
N GLY A 331 10.64 -0.04 5.52
CA GLY A 331 10.14 -1.38 5.27
C GLY A 331 9.57 -1.55 3.87
N TYR A 332 8.60 -0.71 3.48
CA TYR A 332 7.94 -0.85 2.17
C TYR A 332 8.88 -0.55 1.01
N VAL A 333 9.71 0.49 1.10
CA VAL A 333 10.68 0.82 0.04
C VAL A 333 11.67 -0.32 -0.16
N ALA A 334 12.19 -0.92 0.92
CA ALA A 334 13.10 -2.05 0.83
C ALA A 334 12.40 -3.31 0.31
N MET A 335 11.15 -3.55 0.71
CA MET A 335 10.32 -4.66 0.23
C MET A 335 10.11 -4.58 -1.30
N ASP A 336 9.77 -3.39 -1.80
CA ASP A 336 9.57 -3.15 -3.23
C ASP A 336 10.89 -3.30 -4.01
N GLU A 337 12.00 -2.77 -3.49
CA GLU A 337 13.33 -2.89 -4.10
C GLU A 337 13.78 -4.36 -4.22
N VAL A 338 13.60 -5.16 -3.17
CA VAL A 338 13.90 -6.59 -3.17
C VAL A 338 13.00 -7.34 -4.14
N SER A 339 11.70 -7.02 -4.15
CA SER A 339 10.73 -7.65 -5.05
C SER A 339 11.08 -7.36 -6.51
N TYR A 340 11.40 -6.12 -6.85
CA TYR A 340 11.74 -5.72 -8.20
C TYR A 340 13.06 -6.34 -8.69
N THR A 341 14.11 -6.30 -7.86
CA THR A 341 15.45 -6.80 -8.22
C THR A 341 15.46 -8.31 -8.43
N ASN A 342 14.63 -9.04 -7.70
CA ASN A 342 14.59 -10.50 -7.73
C ASN A 342 13.42 -11.08 -8.54
N SER A 343 12.61 -10.22 -9.18
CA SER A 343 11.57 -10.67 -10.11
C SER A 343 12.18 -11.07 -11.47
N PRO A 344 11.60 -12.06 -12.17
CA PRO A 344 12.05 -12.47 -13.49
C PRO A 344 12.05 -11.28 -14.45
N ARG A 345 13.09 -11.11 -15.27
CA ARG A 345 13.21 -9.92 -16.13
C ARG A 345 12.07 -9.81 -17.13
N ALA A 346 11.55 -10.95 -17.57
CA ALA A 346 10.39 -11.03 -18.44
C ALA A 346 9.13 -10.42 -17.79
N LEU A 347 8.98 -10.45 -16.45
CA LEU A 347 7.82 -9.85 -15.74
C LEU A 347 7.89 -8.32 -15.65
N ASN A 348 9.06 -7.74 -15.91
CA ASN A 348 9.32 -6.30 -15.80
C ASN A 348 9.37 -5.58 -17.16
N GLN A 349 9.06 -6.28 -18.26
CA GLN A 349 9.07 -5.79 -19.65
C GLN A 349 7.73 -6.06 -20.34
#